data_AF-A0A935ZMB0-F1
#
_entry.id   AF-A0A935ZMB0-F1
#
_cell.length_a   1.000
_cell.length_b   1.000
_cell.length_c   1.000
_cell.angle_alpha   90.00
_cell.angle_beta   90.00
_cell.angle_gamma   90.00
#
_symmetry.space_group_name_H-M   'P 1'
#
loop_
_entity.id
_entity.type
_entity.pdbx_description
1 polymer ?
#
loop_
_entity_poly.entity_id
_entity_poly.type
_entity_poly.pdbx_seq_one_letter_code
_entity_poly.pdbx_strand_id
1 'polypeptide(L)'
;MRTSCGCLLGLALSACQFDSSGHGDGGVGGSSSATTLAGTGDGGSTAASTGDGGHSASGASGTSTGSSDPTETPTSTAAASDSSGAVGSDSGGEGSSSSGAQPTCSGLLWVSNVDGPAGTTDQSLYDALSAAGHEITYALDDQVIADDATGYCAVLLSAVSDSSDILDEFELVDVPVVVWEYGLFDDMGFGSSGLDESAVDIEIIAPEHELAAGLDGTVVLYGGVGRINWAQTTTATVIAQRPGNPAKATLLAYEVGDVLEDGSLAPARRVGLPMCNAGSGTLQPDAITLLLAAVTWATG
;
A
#
# COMPACT_ATOMS: atom_id res chain seq x y z
N MET A 1 -45.91 -18.74 -33.39
CA MET A 1 -45.73 -18.02 -32.11
C MET A 1 -45.07 -18.97 -31.14
N ARG A 2 -43.75 -18.88 -30.98
CA ARG A 2 -42.96 -19.69 -30.04
C ARG A 2 -42.50 -18.75 -28.94
N THR A 3 -42.95 -19.00 -27.72
CA THR A 3 -42.60 -18.24 -26.52
C THR A 3 -41.33 -18.85 -25.94
N SER A 4 -40.26 -18.06 -25.87
CA SER A 4 -39.00 -18.45 -25.22
C SER A 4 -39.03 -17.98 -23.77
N CYS A 5 -38.73 -18.89 -22.85
CA CYS A 5 -38.63 -18.64 -21.40
C CYS A 5 -37.21 -18.12 -21.11
N GLY A 6 -37.12 -16.91 -20.56
CA GLY A 6 -35.86 -16.29 -20.13
C GLY A 6 -35.41 -16.86 -18.79
N CYS A 7 -34.18 -17.40 -18.78
CA CYS A 7 -33.48 -17.82 -17.57
C CYS A 7 -32.94 -16.57 -16.87
N LEU A 8 -33.45 -16.23 -15.68
CA LEU A 8 -32.83 -15.25 -14.79
C LEU A 8 -31.62 -15.92 -14.12
N LEU A 9 -30.41 -15.44 -14.45
CA LEU A 9 -29.20 -15.72 -13.69
C LEU A 9 -29.18 -14.78 -12.48
N GLY A 10 -29.17 -15.35 -11.28
CA GLY A 10 -29.03 -14.61 -10.03
C GLY A 10 -27.61 -14.10 -9.83
N LEU A 11 -27.46 -12.80 -9.60
CA LEU A 11 -26.26 -12.21 -9.00
C LEU A 11 -26.19 -12.66 -7.53
N ALA A 12 -25.21 -13.49 -7.19
CA ALA A 12 -24.84 -13.71 -5.81
C ALA A 12 -23.98 -12.53 -5.35
N LEU A 13 -24.55 -11.69 -4.49
CA LEU A 13 -23.82 -10.69 -3.72
C LEU A 13 -23.02 -11.45 -2.65
N SER A 14 -21.72 -11.65 -2.88
CA SER A 14 -20.84 -12.16 -1.84
C SER A 14 -20.42 -10.98 -0.96
N ALA A 15 -21.03 -10.88 0.21
CA ALA A 15 -20.59 -9.98 1.26
C ALA A 15 -19.42 -10.65 2.00
N CYS A 16 -18.27 -9.98 2.09
CA CYS A 16 -17.20 -10.35 3.01
C CYS A 16 -17.79 -10.36 4.43
N GLN A 17 -17.95 -11.56 5.00
CA GLN A 17 -18.29 -11.71 6.41
C GLN A 17 -17.00 -11.83 7.21
N PHE A 18 -16.88 -10.90 8.16
CA PHE A 18 -15.99 -10.94 9.31
C PHE A 18 -16.13 -12.27 10.07
N ASP A 19 -15.03 -13.01 10.28
CA ASP A 19 -14.92 -13.99 11.36
C ASP A 19 -13.96 -13.45 12.42
N SER A 20 -14.50 -13.04 13.57
CA SER A 20 -13.70 -12.70 14.74
C SER A 20 -13.51 -13.95 15.60
N SER A 21 -12.25 -14.30 15.85
CA SER A 21 -11.81 -15.42 16.66
C SER A 21 -12.37 -15.43 18.10
N GLY A 22 -12.68 -16.63 18.61
CA GLY A 22 -13.07 -16.85 20.00
C GLY A 22 -13.09 -18.33 20.41
N HIS A 23 -11.96 -18.83 20.91
CA HIS A 23 -11.85 -20.10 21.65
C HIS A 23 -12.55 -20.02 23.01
N GLY A 24 -13.33 -21.05 23.39
CA GLY A 24 -13.64 -21.34 24.80
C GLY A 24 -15.02 -21.94 25.12
N ASP A 25 -15.04 -23.27 25.27
CA ASP A 25 -15.87 -24.13 26.14
C ASP A 25 -17.38 -23.89 26.37
N GLY A 26 -18.17 -24.91 25.99
CA GLY A 26 -19.01 -25.66 26.94
C GLY A 26 -20.40 -25.13 27.33
N GLY A 27 -21.45 -25.77 26.80
CA GLY A 27 -22.51 -26.34 27.65
C GLY A 27 -23.87 -25.62 27.79
N VAL A 28 -24.88 -26.27 27.18
CA VAL A 28 -26.27 -26.52 27.65
C VAL A 28 -27.24 -25.34 27.96
N GLY A 29 -28.18 -25.13 27.02
CA GLY A 29 -29.63 -25.29 27.22
C GLY A 29 -30.43 -24.27 28.06
N GLY A 30 -31.49 -23.71 27.45
CA GLY A 30 -32.73 -23.38 28.17
C GLY A 30 -33.38 -22.03 27.85
N SER A 31 -34.54 -22.06 27.19
CA SER A 31 -35.51 -20.96 27.08
C SER A 31 -35.90 -20.37 28.44
N SER A 32 -36.18 -19.06 28.51
CA SER A 32 -37.51 -18.50 28.84
C SER A 32 -37.46 -16.98 29.09
N SER A 33 -38.63 -16.37 28.87
CA SER A 33 -38.97 -14.95 28.78
C SER A 33 -38.87 -14.11 30.07
N ALA A 34 -38.70 -12.80 29.84
CA ALA A 34 -39.26 -11.62 30.56
C ALA A 34 -38.92 -11.38 32.04
N THR A 35 -38.43 -10.16 32.35
CA THR A 35 -39.13 -9.14 33.17
C THR A 35 -38.21 -7.93 33.40
N THR A 36 -38.68 -6.75 33.00
CA THR A 36 -38.18 -5.43 33.37
C THR A 36 -38.54 -5.14 34.82
N LEU A 37 -37.61 -4.68 35.66
CA LEU A 37 -37.90 -3.90 36.86
C LEU A 37 -36.67 -3.08 37.30
N ALA A 38 -36.89 -1.77 37.41
CA ALA A 38 -35.97 -0.78 37.94
C ALA A 38 -35.88 -0.87 39.48
N GLY A 39 -34.75 -0.44 40.04
CA GLY A 39 -34.56 -0.30 41.48
C GLY A 39 -33.35 0.55 41.84
N THR A 40 -33.60 1.81 42.11
CA THR A 40 -32.71 2.83 42.69
C THR A 40 -32.28 2.47 44.13
N GLY A 41 -31.06 2.83 44.54
CA GLY A 41 -30.63 2.74 45.94
C GLY A 41 -29.25 3.34 46.20
N ASP A 42 -29.24 4.54 46.77
CA ASP A 42 -28.11 5.38 47.21
C ASP A 42 -27.36 4.88 48.47
N GLY A 43 -26.13 5.40 48.61
CA GLY A 43 -25.46 5.70 49.89
C GLY A 43 -24.43 4.66 50.35
N GLY A 44 -23.22 4.99 50.79
CA GLY A 44 -22.54 6.26 51.05
C GLY A 44 -21.26 6.00 51.85
N SER A 45 -20.41 7.03 51.94
CA SER A 45 -19.44 7.31 53.01
C SER A 45 -17.99 6.76 52.90
N THR A 46 -17.10 7.71 52.55
CA THR A 46 -15.88 8.14 53.29
C THR A 46 -14.87 7.12 53.80
N ALA A 47 -13.61 7.25 53.34
CA ALA A 47 -12.45 7.41 54.23
C ALA A 47 -11.22 7.91 53.45
N ALA A 48 -10.66 9.03 53.90
CA ALA A 48 -9.31 9.46 53.59
C ALA A 48 -8.31 8.64 54.42
N SER A 49 -7.13 8.34 53.86
CA SER A 49 -5.94 8.02 54.62
C SER A 49 -4.69 8.34 53.81
N THR A 50 -4.00 9.39 54.25
CA THR A 50 -2.58 9.66 54.02
C THR A 50 -1.70 8.50 54.47
N GLY A 51 -0.62 8.22 53.74
CA GLY A 51 0.40 7.25 54.14
C GLY A 51 1.69 7.43 53.34
N ASP A 52 2.67 7.99 54.03
CA ASP A 52 4.04 8.32 53.62
C ASP A 52 4.97 7.08 53.64
N GLY A 53 6.13 7.18 52.97
CA GLY A 53 7.24 6.22 52.96
C GLY A 53 7.59 5.77 51.53
N GLY A 54 8.64 6.23 50.84
CA GLY A 54 9.90 6.81 51.28
C GLY A 54 10.99 5.74 51.27
N HIS A 55 11.70 5.53 50.15
CA HIS A 55 13.01 4.86 50.10
C HIS A 55 13.97 5.64 49.20
N SER A 56 15.15 5.92 49.76
CA SER A 56 16.24 6.74 49.26
C SER A 56 17.28 5.95 48.47
N ALA A 57 17.94 6.67 47.56
CA ALA A 57 19.35 6.59 47.14
C ALA A 57 19.78 5.34 46.33
N SER A 58 20.76 5.37 45.43
CA SER A 58 21.91 6.27 45.26
C SER A 58 22.53 6.12 43.86
N GLY A 59 23.16 7.20 43.35
CA GLY A 59 24.45 7.22 42.61
C GLY A 59 24.59 6.43 41.29
N ALA A 60 25.31 6.86 40.26
CA ALA A 60 26.47 7.73 40.25
C ALA A 60 26.65 8.40 38.88
N SER A 61 27.24 9.60 38.96
CA SER A 61 27.84 10.36 37.87
C SER A 61 29.13 9.69 37.39
N GLY A 62 29.40 9.77 36.09
CA GLY A 62 30.69 9.43 35.49
C GLY A 62 31.00 10.38 34.33
N THR A 63 31.77 11.43 34.64
CA THR A 63 32.43 12.31 33.66
C THR A 63 33.67 11.61 33.12
N SER A 64 33.94 11.69 31.81
CA SER A 64 35.33 11.67 31.33
C SER A 64 35.48 12.49 30.05
N THR A 65 36.43 13.41 30.14
CA THR A 65 37.03 14.24 29.10
C THR A 65 38.17 13.48 28.41
N GLY A 66 38.39 13.65 27.11
CA GLY A 66 39.59 13.15 26.44
C GLY A 66 39.70 13.48 24.95
N SER A 67 40.46 14.53 24.65
CA SER A 67 40.88 15.03 23.34
C SER A 67 41.89 14.10 22.64
N SER A 68 41.93 14.06 21.30
CA SER A 68 43.13 14.17 20.42
C SER A 68 42.81 13.86 18.94
N ASP A 69 42.99 14.84 18.06
CA ASP A 69 43.31 14.72 16.62
C ASP A 69 44.83 14.40 16.48
N PRO A 70 45.31 13.69 15.42
CA PRO A 70 45.76 14.40 14.22
C PRO A 70 45.52 13.66 12.88
N THR A 71 45.10 14.44 11.88
CA THR A 71 45.78 14.69 10.58
C THR A 71 46.39 13.49 9.83
N GLU A 72 45.85 13.16 8.65
CA GLU A 72 46.61 12.65 7.49
C GLU A 72 45.96 13.19 6.20
N THR A 73 46.77 13.88 5.38
CA THR A 73 46.46 14.28 3.99
C THR A 73 47.27 13.37 3.07
N PRO A 74 46.78 13.05 1.86
CA PRO A 74 47.71 13.13 0.75
C PRO A 74 47.19 13.90 -0.46
N THR A 75 48.06 14.80 -0.87
CA THR A 75 48.23 15.47 -2.15
C THR A 75 48.10 14.55 -3.36
N SER A 76 47.40 15.01 -4.40
CA SER A 76 47.70 14.62 -5.78
C SER A 76 47.60 15.85 -6.69
N THR A 77 48.71 16.10 -7.36
CA THR A 77 49.07 17.26 -8.18
C THR A 77 48.49 17.15 -9.58
N ALA A 78 48.11 18.31 -10.12
CA ALA A 78 47.62 18.55 -11.48
C ALA A 78 48.60 18.14 -12.59
N ALA A 79 48.03 17.81 -13.76
CA ALA A 79 48.63 18.17 -15.05
C ALA A 79 47.53 18.30 -16.13
N ALA A 80 47.24 19.54 -16.52
CA ALA A 80 46.62 19.86 -17.79
C ALA A 80 47.72 19.92 -18.87
N SER A 81 47.42 19.50 -20.10
CA SER A 81 48.02 20.07 -21.31
C SER A 81 47.13 19.84 -22.52
N ASP A 82 46.97 20.96 -23.22
CA ASP A 82 46.22 21.33 -24.41
C ASP A 82 46.74 20.64 -25.69
N SER A 83 45.87 20.38 -26.67
CA SER A 83 46.05 20.87 -28.05
C SER A 83 44.99 20.34 -29.04
N SER A 84 44.18 21.27 -29.55
CA SER A 84 43.88 21.55 -30.97
C SER A 84 43.38 20.44 -31.93
N GLY A 85 42.12 20.61 -32.35
CA GLY A 85 41.78 20.83 -33.77
C GLY A 85 41.45 19.63 -34.67
N ALA A 86 40.17 19.49 -35.04
CA ALA A 86 39.76 19.23 -36.42
C ALA A 86 38.25 19.46 -36.59
N VAL A 87 37.91 20.37 -37.51
CA VAL A 87 36.60 20.47 -38.14
C VAL A 87 36.43 19.30 -39.12
N GLY A 88 35.33 18.57 -39.01
CA GLY A 88 34.93 17.53 -39.96
C GLY A 88 33.41 17.42 -39.94
N SER A 89 32.77 17.98 -40.96
CA SER A 89 31.38 17.73 -41.27
C SER A 89 31.23 16.29 -41.78
N ASP A 90 30.37 15.51 -41.16
CA ASP A 90 29.70 14.39 -41.83
C ASP A 90 28.27 14.25 -41.32
N SER A 91 27.43 13.78 -42.22
CA SER A 91 25.98 13.92 -42.26
C SER A 91 25.36 12.56 -41.98
N GLY A 92 24.26 12.55 -41.21
CA GLY A 92 23.30 11.44 -41.23
C GLY A 92 23.74 10.17 -40.51
N GLY A 93 23.80 10.22 -39.18
CA GLY A 93 23.63 9.03 -38.34
C GLY A 93 22.20 9.01 -37.82
N GLU A 94 21.38 8.12 -38.34
CA GLU A 94 20.11 7.76 -37.70
C GLU A 94 20.43 7.32 -36.28
N GLY A 95 19.95 8.09 -35.31
CA GLY A 95 20.07 7.76 -33.90
C GLY A 95 19.39 6.43 -33.66
N SER A 96 20.18 5.37 -33.54
CA SER A 96 19.78 4.21 -32.75
C SER A 96 19.51 4.73 -31.35
N SER A 97 18.24 4.98 -31.07
CA SER A 97 17.73 5.03 -29.71
C SER A 97 18.17 3.73 -29.05
N SER A 98 19.19 3.82 -28.22
CA SER A 98 19.53 2.76 -27.28
C SER A 98 18.40 2.71 -26.27
N SER A 99 17.31 2.01 -26.62
CA SER A 99 16.41 1.45 -25.64
C SER A 99 17.30 0.61 -24.73
N GLY A 100 17.50 1.08 -23.49
CA GLY A 100 18.07 0.22 -22.47
C GLY A 100 17.28 -1.07 -22.49
N ALA A 101 17.96 -2.20 -22.60
CA ALA A 101 17.30 -3.49 -22.46
C ALA A 101 16.75 -3.52 -21.03
N GLN A 102 15.46 -3.23 -20.89
CA GLN A 102 14.73 -3.39 -19.65
C GLN A 102 14.96 -4.84 -19.19
N PRO A 103 15.21 -5.10 -17.90
CA PRO A 103 15.31 -6.45 -17.39
C PRO A 103 14.18 -7.29 -17.98
N THR A 104 14.51 -8.44 -18.55
CA THR A 104 13.52 -9.31 -19.18
C THR A 104 12.69 -9.97 -18.07
N CYS A 105 11.80 -9.22 -17.46
CA CYS A 105 10.84 -9.68 -16.50
C CYS A 105 9.59 -10.24 -17.23
N SER A 106 8.92 -11.21 -16.62
CA SER A 106 7.88 -12.03 -17.26
C SER A 106 6.46 -11.45 -17.15
N GLY A 107 6.33 -10.12 -17.07
CA GLY A 107 5.04 -9.44 -16.88
C GLY A 107 4.73 -9.13 -15.41
N LEU A 108 3.45 -8.97 -15.07
CA LEU A 108 2.95 -8.64 -13.74
C LEU A 108 2.35 -9.89 -13.08
N LEU A 109 2.69 -10.14 -11.81
CA LEU A 109 2.04 -11.16 -10.99
C LEU A 109 0.82 -10.54 -10.30
N TRP A 110 -0.38 -11.00 -10.63
CA TRP A 110 -1.63 -10.57 -10.01
C TRP A 110 -2.07 -11.57 -8.96
N VAL A 111 -2.07 -11.16 -7.70
CA VAL A 111 -2.50 -11.98 -6.56
C VAL A 111 -3.95 -11.63 -6.23
N SER A 112 -4.79 -12.66 -6.09
CA SER A 112 -6.25 -12.55 -5.94
C SER A 112 -6.81 -13.80 -5.27
N ASN A 113 -7.99 -13.72 -4.65
CA ASN A 113 -8.68 -14.89 -4.09
C ASN A 113 -9.38 -15.78 -5.13
N VAL A 114 -9.30 -15.41 -6.41
CA VAL A 114 -9.82 -16.18 -7.53
C VAL A 114 -8.87 -16.10 -8.73
N ASP A 115 -8.97 -17.07 -9.63
CA ASP A 115 -8.22 -17.11 -10.90
C ASP A 115 -8.81 -16.10 -11.91
N GLY A 116 -8.48 -14.82 -11.70
CA GLY A 116 -9.01 -13.71 -12.49
C GLY A 116 -9.18 -12.41 -11.69
N PRO A 117 -9.53 -11.30 -12.36
CA PRO A 117 -9.95 -10.08 -11.68
C PRO A 117 -11.37 -10.27 -11.14
N ALA A 118 -11.64 -9.83 -9.92
CA ALA A 118 -12.97 -9.98 -9.31
C ALA A 118 -13.56 -8.65 -8.83
N GLY A 119 -14.85 -8.47 -9.08
CA GLY A 119 -15.51 -7.19 -8.82
C GLY A 119 -15.23 -6.15 -9.91
N THR A 120 -15.92 -5.02 -9.82
CA THR A 120 -15.92 -4.01 -10.88
C THR A 120 -14.62 -3.20 -10.93
N THR A 121 -13.96 -3.02 -9.78
CA THR A 121 -12.70 -2.28 -9.70
C THR A 121 -11.59 -3.06 -10.34
N ASP A 122 -11.28 -4.27 -9.84
CA ASP A 122 -10.27 -5.14 -10.41
C ASP A 122 -10.45 -5.39 -11.90
N GLN A 123 -11.69 -5.63 -12.35
CA GLN A 123 -11.93 -5.82 -13.79
C GLN A 123 -11.49 -4.60 -14.58
N SER A 124 -11.78 -3.38 -14.09
CA SER A 124 -11.37 -2.15 -14.75
C SER A 124 -9.85 -1.94 -14.71
N LEU A 125 -9.20 -2.26 -13.59
CA LEU A 125 -7.74 -2.18 -13.44
C LEU A 125 -7.03 -3.18 -14.36
N TYR A 126 -7.51 -4.43 -14.39
CA TYR A 126 -7.00 -5.49 -15.27
C TYR A 126 -7.14 -5.13 -16.75
N ASP A 127 -8.31 -4.65 -17.16
CA ASP A 127 -8.57 -4.25 -18.54
C ASP A 127 -7.63 -3.10 -18.95
N ALA A 128 -7.39 -2.14 -18.05
CA ALA A 128 -6.46 -1.03 -18.31
C ALA A 128 -5.01 -1.50 -18.46
N LEU A 129 -4.53 -2.37 -17.57
CA LEU A 129 -3.16 -2.92 -17.64
C LEU A 129 -2.96 -3.78 -18.89
N SER A 130 -3.96 -4.61 -19.23
CA SER A 130 -3.97 -5.40 -20.46
C SER A 130 -3.94 -4.52 -21.70
N ALA A 131 -4.74 -3.43 -21.71
CA ALA A 131 -4.76 -2.47 -22.82
C ALA A 131 -3.45 -1.67 -22.94
N ALA A 132 -2.74 -1.45 -21.83
CA ALA A 132 -1.40 -0.88 -21.80
C ALA A 132 -0.30 -1.86 -22.25
N GLY A 133 -0.65 -3.13 -22.50
CA GLY A 133 0.26 -4.15 -23.05
C GLY A 133 1.01 -4.96 -21.99
N HIS A 134 0.61 -4.88 -20.73
CA HIS A 134 1.19 -5.73 -19.69
C HIS A 134 0.67 -7.16 -19.84
N GLU A 135 1.59 -8.12 -19.79
CA GLU A 135 1.25 -9.53 -19.57
C GLU A 135 0.96 -9.72 -18.07
N ILE A 136 -0.15 -10.38 -17.74
CA ILE A 136 -0.60 -10.58 -16.36
C ILE A 136 -0.75 -12.06 -16.11
N THR A 137 -0.09 -12.56 -15.06
CA THR A 137 -0.20 -13.94 -14.59
C THR A 137 -0.86 -13.95 -13.23
N TYR A 138 -1.83 -14.85 -13.02
CA TYR A 138 -2.55 -14.96 -11.76
C TYR A 138 -1.86 -15.92 -10.78
N ALA A 139 -1.95 -15.57 -9.51
CA ALA A 139 -1.71 -16.48 -8.40
C ALA A 139 -2.83 -16.35 -7.36
N LEU A 140 -3.21 -17.47 -6.76
CA LEU A 140 -4.18 -17.51 -5.67
C LEU A 140 -3.51 -17.06 -4.38
N ASP A 141 -4.14 -16.14 -3.66
CA ASP A 141 -3.66 -15.60 -2.37
C ASP A 141 -3.37 -16.68 -1.33
N ASP A 142 -4.14 -17.76 -1.28
CA ASP A 142 -3.94 -18.88 -0.35
C ASP A 142 -2.83 -19.87 -0.78
N GLN A 143 -2.17 -19.64 -1.92
CA GLN A 143 -1.09 -20.49 -2.44
C GLN A 143 0.23 -19.76 -2.69
N VAL A 144 0.26 -18.43 -2.59
CA VAL A 144 1.46 -17.65 -2.90
C VAL A 144 2.55 -17.82 -1.86
N ILE A 145 3.79 -17.78 -2.33
CA ILE A 145 4.99 -17.61 -1.52
C ILE A 145 5.89 -16.52 -2.14
N ALA A 146 6.85 -16.01 -1.38
CA ALA A 146 7.75 -14.92 -1.76
C ALA A 146 8.54 -15.27 -3.03
N ASP A 147 8.94 -16.53 -3.16
CA ASP A 147 9.66 -17.06 -4.32
C ASP A 147 8.85 -16.91 -5.62
N ASP A 148 7.51 -16.89 -5.57
CA ASP A 148 6.66 -16.72 -6.75
C ASP A 148 6.82 -15.34 -7.40
N ALA A 149 7.28 -14.33 -6.64
CA ALA A 149 7.56 -13.00 -7.14
C ALA A 149 8.78 -12.97 -8.10
N THR A 150 9.66 -13.96 -8.00
CA THR A 150 10.94 -13.99 -8.71
C THR A 150 10.76 -13.95 -10.22
N GLY A 151 11.35 -12.93 -10.85
CA GLY A 151 11.38 -12.79 -12.31
C GLY A 151 10.16 -12.08 -12.92
N TYR A 152 9.19 -11.64 -12.11
CA TYR A 152 8.15 -10.70 -12.53
C TYR A 152 8.63 -9.25 -12.48
N CYS A 153 7.94 -8.38 -13.22
CA CYS A 153 8.22 -6.95 -13.26
C CYS A 153 7.69 -6.26 -12.00
N ALA A 154 6.56 -6.75 -11.46
CA ALA A 154 6.00 -6.35 -10.19
C ALA A 154 5.00 -7.41 -9.70
N VAL A 155 4.74 -7.39 -8.39
CA VAL A 155 3.60 -8.07 -7.75
C VAL A 155 2.48 -7.06 -7.54
N LEU A 156 1.26 -7.44 -7.88
CA LEU A 156 0.04 -6.67 -7.74
C LEU A 156 -0.88 -7.36 -6.73
N LEU A 157 -1.16 -6.70 -5.60
CA LEU A 157 -1.97 -7.26 -4.51
C LEU A 157 -3.38 -6.66 -4.54
N SER A 158 -4.35 -7.49 -4.94
CA SER A 158 -5.70 -7.03 -5.21
C SER A 158 -6.55 -6.80 -3.97
N ALA A 159 -7.43 -5.78 -4.01
CA ALA A 159 -8.51 -5.56 -3.05
C ALA A 159 -9.48 -6.73 -2.84
N VAL A 160 -9.46 -7.77 -3.68
CA VAL A 160 -10.27 -8.97 -3.46
C VAL A 160 -9.50 -10.09 -2.78
N SER A 161 -8.18 -9.99 -2.65
CA SER A 161 -7.39 -10.94 -1.87
C SER A 161 -7.82 -10.94 -0.40
N ASP A 162 -7.68 -12.09 0.25
CA ASP A 162 -7.72 -12.19 1.71
C ASP A 162 -6.33 -11.83 2.27
N SER A 163 -6.25 -10.73 3.02
CA SER A 163 -4.98 -10.29 3.58
C SER A 163 -4.40 -11.31 4.57
N SER A 164 -5.24 -12.14 5.19
CA SER A 164 -4.79 -13.16 6.14
C SER A 164 -4.14 -14.38 5.49
N ASP A 165 -4.34 -14.57 4.18
CA ASP A 165 -3.69 -15.62 3.40
C ASP A 165 -2.32 -15.17 2.86
N ILE A 166 -2.12 -13.86 2.65
CA ILE A 166 -0.88 -13.29 2.11
C ILE A 166 0.07 -12.82 3.23
N LEU A 167 -0.45 -12.15 4.26
CA LEU A 167 0.35 -11.57 5.35
C LEU A 167 1.54 -10.74 4.82
N ASP A 168 2.74 -10.98 5.34
CA ASP A 168 4.00 -10.30 5.02
C ASP A 168 4.78 -10.97 3.87
N GLU A 169 4.20 -11.94 3.16
CA GLU A 169 4.93 -12.80 2.21
C GLU A 169 5.64 -11.99 1.10
N PHE A 170 5.04 -10.89 0.66
CA PHE A 170 5.61 -9.98 -0.34
C PHE A 170 6.25 -8.71 0.24
N GLU A 171 6.37 -8.59 1.55
CA GLU A 171 6.92 -7.37 2.17
C GLU A 171 8.35 -7.11 1.71
N LEU A 172 9.20 -8.14 1.67
CA LEU A 172 10.65 -8.01 1.43
C LEU A 172 11.14 -8.69 0.13
N VAL A 173 10.27 -8.84 -0.87
CA VAL A 173 10.70 -9.36 -2.18
C VAL A 173 11.52 -8.34 -2.97
N ASP A 174 12.45 -8.84 -3.79
CA ASP A 174 13.35 -8.04 -4.63
C ASP A 174 12.72 -7.50 -5.92
N VAL A 175 11.39 -7.64 -6.06
CA VAL A 175 10.62 -7.07 -7.18
C VAL A 175 9.64 -6.02 -6.67
N PRO A 176 9.28 -5.02 -7.49
CA PRO A 176 8.33 -3.98 -7.08
C PRO A 176 6.98 -4.55 -6.63
N VAL A 177 6.32 -3.89 -5.67
CA VAL A 177 5.01 -4.30 -5.14
C VAL A 177 4.02 -3.13 -5.24
N VAL A 178 2.84 -3.38 -5.79
CA VAL A 178 1.74 -2.41 -5.87
C VAL A 178 0.52 -3.01 -5.18
N VAL A 179 0.01 -2.31 -4.17
CA VAL A 179 -0.98 -2.84 -3.24
C VAL A 179 -2.24 -1.99 -3.29
N TRP A 180 -3.40 -2.62 -3.44
CA TRP A 180 -4.70 -1.96 -3.26
C TRP A 180 -5.70 -2.77 -2.43
N GLU A 181 -5.25 -3.87 -1.83
CA GLU A 181 -5.84 -4.44 -0.63
C GLU A 181 -5.45 -3.60 0.59
N TYR A 182 -6.42 -3.15 1.40
CA TYR A 182 -6.16 -2.20 2.48
C TYR A 182 -5.55 -2.84 3.72
N GLY A 183 -6.00 -4.03 4.10
CA GLY A 183 -5.50 -4.83 5.22
C GLY A 183 -4.07 -5.32 5.02
N LEU A 184 -3.53 -5.29 3.80
CA LEU A 184 -2.11 -5.55 3.55
C LEU A 184 -1.21 -4.32 3.72
N PHE A 185 -1.75 -3.11 3.95
CA PHE A 185 -0.88 -1.93 4.08
C PHE A 185 0.03 -2.03 5.32
N ASP A 186 -0.45 -2.56 6.44
CA ASP A 186 0.36 -2.78 7.63
C ASP A 186 1.33 -3.96 7.47
N ASP A 187 0.88 -5.06 6.86
CA ASP A 187 1.74 -6.22 6.61
C ASP A 187 2.85 -5.92 5.59
N MET A 188 2.62 -5.01 4.65
CA MET A 188 3.62 -4.56 3.65
C MET A 188 4.52 -3.41 4.16
N GLY A 189 4.43 -3.07 5.44
CA GLY A 189 5.30 -2.06 6.07
C GLY A 189 4.93 -0.60 5.76
N PHE A 190 3.72 -0.30 5.25
CA PHE A 190 3.32 1.08 4.96
C PHE A 190 2.84 1.83 6.20
N GLY A 191 2.53 1.11 7.27
CA GLY A 191 1.99 1.63 8.53
C GLY A 191 0.54 1.23 8.74
N SER A 192 -0.08 1.74 9.82
CA SER A 192 -1.40 1.26 10.21
C SER A 192 -2.44 1.56 9.13
N SER A 193 -3.16 0.53 8.73
CA SER A 193 -4.11 0.56 7.62
C SER A 193 -5.51 1.03 8.03
N GLY A 194 -6.30 1.43 7.04
CA GLY A 194 -7.73 1.63 7.20
C GLY A 194 -8.46 1.93 5.90
N LEU A 195 -9.79 1.88 5.99
CA LEU A 195 -10.69 1.98 4.85
C LEU A 195 -11.79 3.01 5.13
N ASP A 196 -11.92 3.99 4.25
CA ASP A 196 -13.09 4.87 4.22
C ASP A 196 -14.17 4.24 3.35
N GLU A 197 -15.21 3.69 3.99
CA GLU A 197 -16.31 2.91 3.37
C GLU A 197 -17.26 3.73 2.45
N SER A 198 -17.18 5.05 2.52
CA SER A 198 -18.07 5.95 1.78
C SER A 198 -17.33 7.22 1.37
N ALA A 199 -16.41 7.07 0.43
CA ALA A 199 -15.59 8.15 -0.10
C ALA A 199 -15.47 8.06 -1.61
N VAL A 200 -15.27 9.20 -2.27
CA VAL A 200 -15.25 9.27 -3.75
C VAL A 200 -14.01 9.94 -4.31
N ASP A 201 -13.29 10.70 -3.50
CA ASP A 201 -12.21 11.58 -3.94
C ASP A 201 -10.98 11.50 -3.02
N ILE A 202 -9.83 11.89 -3.54
CA ILE A 202 -8.59 12.10 -2.78
C ILE A 202 -8.08 13.52 -3.04
N GLU A 203 -7.12 13.98 -2.25
CA GLU A 203 -6.38 15.21 -2.47
C GLU A 203 -4.93 14.87 -2.83
N ILE A 204 -4.52 15.16 -4.07
CA ILE A 204 -3.13 15.11 -4.50
C ILE A 204 -2.40 16.31 -3.90
N ILE A 205 -1.29 16.05 -3.20
CA ILE A 205 -0.49 17.08 -2.51
C ILE A 205 0.94 17.18 -3.04
N ALA A 206 1.39 16.20 -3.82
CA ALA A 206 2.69 16.20 -4.49
C ALA A 206 2.49 16.05 -6.02
N PRO A 207 1.91 17.06 -6.70
CA PRO A 207 1.55 16.96 -8.12
C PRO A 207 2.75 16.79 -9.06
N GLU A 208 3.96 17.15 -8.60
CA GLU A 208 5.20 17.00 -9.35
C GLU A 208 5.80 15.59 -9.27
N HIS A 209 5.28 14.73 -8.39
CA HIS A 209 5.69 13.33 -8.31
C HIS A 209 5.10 12.54 -9.48
N GLU A 210 5.86 11.64 -10.09
CA GLU A 210 5.43 10.89 -11.29
C GLU A 210 4.12 10.11 -11.05
N LEU A 211 3.97 9.53 -9.85
CA LEU A 211 2.73 8.87 -9.39
C LEU A 211 1.49 9.77 -9.35
N ALA A 212 1.62 11.09 -9.29
CA ALA A 212 0.47 11.99 -9.40
C ALA A 212 -0.11 12.02 -10.82
N ALA A 213 0.63 11.52 -11.82
CA ALA A 213 0.21 11.42 -13.22
C ALA A 213 -0.25 12.76 -13.82
N GLY A 214 0.33 13.88 -13.35
CA GLY A 214 -0.05 15.23 -13.74
C GLY A 214 -1.39 15.72 -13.17
N LEU A 215 -1.99 14.97 -12.25
CA LEU A 215 -3.17 15.39 -11.48
C LEU A 215 -2.75 16.25 -10.28
N ASP A 216 -3.66 17.09 -9.80
CA ASP A 216 -3.42 18.01 -8.68
C ASP A 216 -4.73 18.29 -7.93
N GLY A 217 -4.63 18.62 -6.64
CA GLY A 217 -5.76 18.94 -5.77
C GLY A 217 -6.77 17.80 -5.66
N THR A 218 -8.06 18.13 -5.63
CA THR A 218 -9.12 17.12 -5.47
C THR A 218 -9.34 16.31 -6.75
N VAL A 219 -9.12 14.99 -6.65
CA VAL A 219 -9.31 14.02 -7.74
C VAL A 219 -10.43 13.06 -7.37
N VAL A 220 -11.40 12.89 -8.26
CA VAL A 220 -12.54 11.99 -8.04
C VAL A 220 -12.20 10.60 -8.59
N LEU A 221 -12.16 9.61 -7.70
CA LEU A 221 -11.87 8.21 -8.03
C LEU A 221 -13.14 7.40 -8.35
N TYR A 222 -14.28 7.76 -7.77
CA TYR A 222 -15.53 7.00 -7.92
C TYR A 222 -16.72 7.88 -8.29
N GLY A 223 -17.54 7.38 -9.21
CA GLY A 223 -18.90 7.89 -9.47
C GLY A 223 -19.89 7.09 -8.63
N GLY A 224 -20.45 7.69 -7.57
CA GLY A 224 -21.27 6.98 -6.58
C GLY A 224 -20.45 6.57 -5.36
N VAL A 225 -20.98 5.69 -4.50
CA VAL A 225 -20.31 5.30 -3.25
C VAL A 225 -19.10 4.41 -3.54
N GLY A 226 -17.90 4.93 -3.29
CA GLY A 226 -16.63 4.24 -3.36
C GLY A 226 -16.03 3.95 -1.98
N ARG A 227 -14.92 3.23 -2.01
CA ARG A 227 -14.12 2.86 -0.83
C ARG A 227 -12.69 3.29 -1.07
N ILE A 228 -12.08 3.99 -0.11
CA ILE A 228 -10.73 4.53 -0.26
C ILE A 228 -9.81 4.03 0.85
N ASN A 229 -8.72 3.39 0.44
CA ASN A 229 -7.65 2.90 1.30
C ASN A 229 -6.86 4.07 1.86
N TRP A 230 -6.35 3.93 3.08
CA TRP A 230 -5.37 4.83 3.64
C TRP A 230 -4.44 4.12 4.62
N ALA A 231 -3.23 4.67 4.77
CA ALA A 231 -2.33 4.36 5.89
C ALA A 231 -2.11 5.61 6.75
N GLN A 232 -1.79 5.39 8.03
CA GLN A 232 -1.02 6.34 8.82
C GLN A 232 0.44 5.91 8.76
N THR A 233 1.29 6.79 8.25
CA THR A 233 2.71 6.52 8.00
C THR A 233 3.54 7.71 8.43
N THR A 234 4.79 7.45 8.84
CA THR A 234 5.78 8.49 9.08
C THR A 234 6.99 8.41 8.15
N THR A 235 7.06 7.33 7.38
CA THR A 235 8.23 6.95 6.59
C THR A 235 7.99 7.05 5.08
N ALA A 236 6.76 6.86 4.61
CA ALA A 236 6.46 6.90 3.17
C ALA A 236 6.57 8.30 2.57
N THR A 237 6.88 8.35 1.28
CA THR A 237 6.54 9.52 0.47
C THR A 237 5.03 9.54 0.24
N VAL A 238 4.36 10.61 0.66
CA VAL A 238 2.90 10.77 0.51
C VAL A 238 2.60 11.64 -0.70
N ILE A 239 1.95 11.07 -1.70
CA ILE A 239 1.55 11.77 -2.94
C ILE A 239 0.13 12.30 -2.83
N ALA A 240 -0.75 11.55 -2.17
CA ALA A 240 -2.13 11.92 -1.94
C ALA A 240 -2.62 11.55 -0.54
N GLN A 241 -3.63 12.27 -0.08
CA GLN A 241 -4.26 12.10 1.24
C GLN A 241 -5.79 12.22 1.17
N ARG A 242 -6.47 11.90 2.26
CA ARG A 242 -7.90 12.21 2.40
C ARG A 242 -8.12 13.74 2.49
N PRO A 243 -9.07 14.30 1.73
CA PRO A 243 -9.43 15.72 1.86
C PRO A 243 -9.79 16.08 3.30
N GLY A 244 -9.11 17.08 3.86
CA GLY A 244 -9.34 17.54 5.23
C GLY A 244 -8.80 16.62 6.34
N ASN A 245 -8.08 15.54 6.01
CA ASN A 245 -7.41 14.69 6.99
C ASN A 245 -6.02 14.21 6.50
N PRO A 246 -4.97 15.02 6.70
CA PRO A 246 -3.62 14.71 6.23
C PRO A 246 -2.97 13.51 6.94
N ALA A 247 -3.53 13.03 8.05
CA ALA A 247 -3.05 11.83 8.72
C ALA A 247 -3.43 10.53 8.00
N LYS A 248 -4.35 10.61 7.02
CA LYS A 248 -4.76 9.48 6.20
C LYS A 248 -4.17 9.63 4.80
N ALA A 249 -2.98 9.09 4.62
CA ALA A 249 -2.30 9.06 3.32
C ALA A 249 -2.91 7.96 2.45
N THR A 250 -3.24 8.26 1.20
CA THR A 250 -4.02 7.38 0.32
C THR A 250 -3.24 6.92 -0.92
N LEU A 251 -2.25 7.70 -1.37
CA LEU A 251 -1.30 7.29 -2.40
C LEU A 251 0.10 7.44 -1.84
N LEU A 252 0.78 6.32 -1.68
CA LEU A 252 2.00 6.15 -0.90
C LEU A 252 3.08 5.54 -1.77
N ALA A 253 4.33 5.94 -1.55
CA ALA A 253 5.46 5.37 -2.25
C ALA A 253 6.68 5.18 -1.35
N TYR A 254 7.40 4.10 -1.62
CA TYR A 254 8.75 3.83 -1.12
C TYR A 254 9.67 3.55 -2.30
N GLU A 255 10.78 4.26 -2.38
CA GLU A 255 11.89 3.94 -3.28
C GLU A 255 12.73 2.78 -2.74
N VAL A 256 13.61 2.26 -3.58
CA VAL A 256 14.59 1.23 -3.15
C VAL A 256 15.46 1.77 -2.02
N GLY A 257 15.50 1.05 -0.90
CA GLY A 257 16.29 1.38 0.28
C GLY A 257 15.63 2.38 1.23
N ASP A 258 14.41 2.83 0.96
CA ASP A 258 13.64 3.59 1.94
C ASP A 258 13.33 2.73 3.17
N VAL A 259 13.21 3.37 4.32
CA VAL A 259 12.86 2.71 5.58
C VAL A 259 11.35 2.48 5.61
N LEU A 260 10.90 1.24 5.81
CA LEU A 260 9.49 0.91 6.04
C LEU A 260 9.08 1.22 7.49
N GLU A 261 7.79 1.19 7.80
CA GLU A 261 7.29 1.59 9.13
C GLU A 261 7.75 0.62 10.25
N ASP A 262 8.09 -0.62 9.91
CA ASP A 262 8.67 -1.63 10.83
C ASP A 262 10.19 -1.42 11.07
N GLY A 263 10.81 -0.52 10.31
CA GLY A 263 12.25 -0.21 10.36
C GLY A 263 13.12 -1.04 9.41
N SER A 264 12.54 -1.96 8.65
CA SER A 264 13.21 -2.65 7.55
C SER A 264 13.50 -1.69 6.39
N LEU A 265 14.30 -2.14 5.42
CA LEU A 265 14.56 -1.37 4.20
C LEU A 265 13.79 -1.99 3.05
N ALA A 266 13.32 -1.16 2.14
CA ALA A 266 12.62 -1.54 0.94
C ALA A 266 13.54 -2.18 -0.14
N PRO A 267 13.54 -3.51 -0.39
CA PRO A 267 14.39 -4.10 -1.45
C PRO A 267 14.05 -3.63 -2.88
N ALA A 268 12.77 -3.39 -3.17
CA ALA A 268 12.30 -2.81 -4.43
C ALA A 268 11.31 -1.66 -4.18
N ARG A 269 10.87 -0.95 -5.24
CA ARG A 269 9.83 0.09 -5.13
C ARG A 269 8.52 -0.48 -4.60
N ARG A 270 7.83 0.24 -3.70
CA ARG A 270 6.49 -0.13 -3.20
C ARG A 270 5.50 1.00 -3.39
N VAL A 271 4.28 0.67 -3.77
CA VAL A 271 3.18 1.64 -3.95
C VAL A 271 1.93 1.16 -3.23
N GLY A 272 1.33 2.04 -2.42
CA GLY A 272 -0.02 1.87 -1.87
C GLY A 272 -1.01 2.72 -2.64
N LEU A 273 -2.03 2.09 -3.23
CA LEU A 273 -3.03 2.75 -4.05
C LEU A 273 -4.30 3.11 -3.26
N PRO A 274 -4.96 4.23 -3.61
CA PRO A 274 -6.11 4.73 -2.88
C PRO A 274 -7.40 3.94 -3.15
N MET A 275 -7.45 3.19 -4.25
CA MET A 275 -8.67 2.52 -4.70
C MET A 275 -8.84 1.16 -4.06
N CYS A 276 -10.05 0.85 -3.57
CA CYS A 276 -10.46 -0.47 -3.11
C CYS A 276 -11.58 -1.01 -4.01
N ASN A 277 -12.08 -2.21 -3.73
CA ASN A 277 -13.26 -2.75 -4.40
C ASN A 277 -14.45 -1.78 -4.23
N ALA A 278 -14.90 -1.17 -5.31
CA ALA A 278 -15.99 -0.20 -5.31
C ALA A 278 -17.26 -0.82 -4.71
N GLY A 279 -17.93 -0.08 -3.82
CA GLY A 279 -19.22 -0.51 -3.27
C GLY A 279 -20.30 -0.54 -4.35
N SER A 280 -21.09 0.53 -4.47
CA SER A 280 -22.08 0.67 -5.57
C SER A 280 -21.63 1.65 -6.66
N GLY A 281 -20.47 2.29 -6.48
CA GLY A 281 -19.91 3.24 -7.43
C GLY A 281 -19.15 2.58 -8.59
N THR A 282 -18.78 3.41 -9.57
CA THR A 282 -17.93 3.02 -10.70
C THR A 282 -16.63 3.79 -10.67
N LEU A 283 -15.52 3.11 -10.93
CA LEU A 283 -14.21 3.73 -11.01
C LEU A 283 -14.17 4.80 -12.12
N GLN A 284 -13.57 5.94 -11.84
CA GLN A 284 -13.43 7.06 -12.78
C GLN A 284 -12.12 6.98 -13.57
N PRO A 285 -12.02 7.65 -14.73
CA PRO A 285 -10.81 7.62 -15.56
C PRO A 285 -9.53 8.08 -14.85
N ASP A 286 -9.63 9.04 -13.92
CA ASP A 286 -8.46 9.53 -13.17
C ASP A 286 -7.88 8.44 -12.26
N ALA A 287 -8.72 7.57 -11.69
CA ALA A 287 -8.24 6.43 -10.90
C ALA A 287 -7.46 5.41 -11.75
N ILE A 288 -7.93 5.15 -12.97
CA ILE A 288 -7.18 4.32 -13.94
C ILE A 288 -5.83 4.95 -14.28
N THR A 289 -5.80 6.28 -14.43
CA THR A 289 -4.56 7.02 -14.73
C THR A 289 -3.55 6.88 -13.59
N LEU A 290 -4.00 6.95 -12.34
CA LEU A 290 -3.15 6.72 -11.15
C LEU A 290 -2.62 5.28 -11.09
N LEU A 291 -3.43 4.26 -11.41
CA LEU A 291 -2.95 2.87 -11.48
C LEU A 291 -1.81 2.73 -12.51
N LEU A 292 -2.02 3.23 -13.73
CA LEU A 292 -1.03 3.08 -14.80
C LEU A 292 0.26 3.81 -14.47
N ALA A 293 0.18 4.99 -13.85
CA ALA A 293 1.34 5.70 -13.34
C ALA A 293 2.06 4.92 -12.24
N ALA A 294 1.31 4.26 -11.33
CA ALA A 294 1.88 3.42 -10.29
C ALA A 294 2.66 2.23 -10.84
N VAL A 295 2.09 1.47 -11.77
CA VAL A 295 2.79 0.32 -12.38
C VAL A 295 3.98 0.79 -13.22
N THR A 296 3.83 1.88 -13.98
CA THR A 296 4.93 2.46 -14.77
C THR A 296 6.10 2.87 -13.86
N TRP A 297 5.82 3.66 -12.82
CA TRP A 297 6.83 4.12 -11.88
C TRP A 297 7.48 2.96 -11.10
N ALA A 298 6.68 1.98 -10.65
CA ALA A 298 7.21 0.85 -9.89
C ALA A 298 8.18 -0.01 -10.72
N THR A 299 7.92 -0.18 -12.02
CA THR A 299 8.63 -1.16 -12.86
C THR A 299 9.84 -0.62 -13.64
N GLY A 300 10.10 0.69 -13.63
CA GLY A 300 11.32 1.26 -14.20
C GLY A 300 11.18 2.67 -14.71
#